data_AF-A0A0C2W3B2-F1
#
_entry.id   AF-A0A0C2W3B2-F1
#
_cell.length_a   1.000
_cell.length_b   1.000
_cell.length_c   1.000
_cell.angle_alpha   90.00
_cell.angle_beta   90.00
_cell.angle_gamma   90.00
#
_symmetry.space_group_name_H-M   'P 1'
#
loop_
_entity.id
_entity.type
_entity.pdbx_description
1 polymer ?
#
loop_
_entity_poly.entity_id
_entity_poly.type
_entity_poly.pdbx_seq_one_letter_code
_entity_poly.pdbx_strand_id
1 'polypeptide(L)'
;MPPLIPPERIIASVAIRSTLLDLHEKILDELPKDLFAKQIMDALKQKRTPFKSDLADWEQRDGLIFYQRRIYVPVPLWKEIVELYHNTPITGHPGVSKLMLLIQREYFWPGMTRFIKKFSTSLTTDQI
;
A
#
# COMPACT_ATOMS: atom_id res chain seq x y z
N MET A 1 -16.24 -31.99 2.29
CA MET A 1 -14.93 -31.63 2.89
C MET A 1 -14.40 -30.41 2.14
N PRO A 2 -14.13 -29.27 2.80
CA PRO A 2 -13.43 -28.18 2.14
C PRO A 2 -11.97 -28.60 1.90
N PRO A 3 -11.33 -28.18 0.80
CA PRO A 3 -9.96 -28.60 0.48
C PRO A 3 -8.98 -28.05 1.51
N LEU A 4 -8.08 -28.92 1.99
CA LEU A 4 -6.88 -28.55 2.74
C LEU A 4 -6.02 -27.64 1.84
N ILE A 5 -5.71 -26.45 2.35
CA ILE A 5 -4.84 -25.51 1.66
C ILE A 5 -3.44 -26.14 1.57
N PRO A 6 -2.85 -26.27 0.36
CA PRO A 6 -1.51 -26.81 0.18
C PRO A 6 -0.45 -26.08 1.03
N PRO A 7 0.55 -26.80 1.58
CA PRO A 7 1.56 -26.22 2.45
C PRO A 7 2.38 -25.11 1.78
N GLU A 8 2.63 -25.17 0.47
CA GLU A 8 3.29 -24.07 -0.23
C GLU A 8 2.46 -22.76 -0.22
N ARG A 9 1.13 -22.87 -0.20
CA ARG A 9 0.22 -21.73 -0.08
C ARG A 9 0.17 -21.17 1.33
N ILE A 10 0.38 -22.01 2.35
CA ILE A 10 0.51 -21.57 3.74
C ILE A 10 1.81 -20.78 3.91
N ILE A 11 2.95 -21.28 3.42
CA ILE A 11 4.24 -20.59 3.52
C ILE A 11 4.22 -19.25 2.78
N ALA A 12 3.69 -19.21 1.56
CA ALA A 12 3.50 -17.96 0.82
C ALA A 12 2.60 -16.98 1.60
N SER A 13 1.50 -17.44 2.20
CA SER A 13 0.59 -16.59 2.97
C SER A 13 1.21 -16.04 4.27
N VAL A 14 2.03 -16.82 4.95
CA VAL A 14 2.74 -16.40 6.17
C VAL A 14 3.86 -15.43 5.83
N ALA A 15 4.63 -15.68 4.77
CA ALA A 15 5.68 -14.79 4.29
C ALA A 15 5.10 -13.44 3.83
N ILE A 16 4.00 -13.45 3.06
CA ILE A 16 3.28 -12.22 2.66
C ILE A 16 2.74 -11.47 3.87
N ARG A 17 2.23 -12.18 4.89
CA ARG A 17 1.75 -11.54 6.12
C ARG A 17 2.90 -10.90 6.91
N SER A 18 4.06 -11.55 6.98
CA SER A 18 5.25 -10.99 7.62
C SER A 18 5.70 -9.72 6.92
N THR A 19 5.88 -9.75 5.59
CA THR A 19 6.31 -8.57 4.83
C THR A 19 5.29 -7.42 4.89
N LEU A 20 3.99 -7.75 4.99
CA LEU A 20 2.93 -6.77 5.18
C LEU A 20 3.01 -6.10 6.55
N LEU A 21 3.32 -6.86 7.61
CA LEU A 21 3.54 -6.31 8.95
C LEU A 21 4.77 -5.40 8.97
N ASP A 22 5.88 -5.85 8.38
CA ASP A 22 7.12 -5.06 8.26
C ASP A 22 6.85 -3.73 7.53
N LEU A 23 6.02 -3.75 6.49
CA LEU A 23 5.63 -2.56 5.76
C LEU A 23 4.77 -1.60 6.58
N HIS A 24 3.86 -2.10 7.41
CA HIS A 24 3.06 -1.25 8.29
C HIS A 24 3.91 -0.56 9.36
N GLU A 25 4.89 -1.27 9.94
CA GLU A 25 5.84 -0.68 10.89
C GLU A 25 6.64 0.44 10.22
N LYS A 26 7.15 0.21 9.01
CA LYS A 26 7.83 1.26 8.22
C LYS A 26 6.94 2.46 7.93
N ILE A 27 5.65 2.23 7.61
CA ILE A 27 4.70 3.34 7.39
C ILE A 27 4.55 4.15 8.69
N LEU A 28 4.39 3.48 9.83
CA LEU A 28 4.29 4.15 11.14
C LEU A 28 5.54 4.98 11.46
N ASP A 29 6.72 4.50 11.11
CA ASP A 29 7.98 5.23 11.34
C ASP A 29 8.16 6.45 10.42
N GLU A 30 7.59 6.41 9.22
CA GLU A 30 7.69 7.50 8.24
C GLU A 30 6.58 8.56 8.38
N LEU A 31 5.39 8.20 8.87
CA LEU A 31 4.26 9.12 9.04
C LEU A 31 4.61 10.38 9.87
N PRO A 32 5.35 10.31 10.99
CA PRO A 32 5.76 11.49 11.76
C PRO A 32 6.79 12.37 11.05
N LYS A 33 7.39 11.92 9.96
CA LYS A 33 8.37 12.69 9.16
C LYS A 33 7.68 13.38 7.99
N ASP A 34 6.62 12.78 7.47
CA ASP A 34 5.88 13.26 6.31
C ASP A 34 5.01 14.50 6.62
N LEU A 35 5.23 15.59 5.87
CA LEU A 35 4.52 16.85 6.06
C LEU A 35 3.02 16.74 5.71
N PHE A 36 2.68 15.94 4.70
CA PHE A 36 1.31 15.73 4.28
C PHE A 36 0.53 14.91 5.32
N ALA A 37 1.17 13.88 5.87
CA ALA A 37 0.63 13.09 6.98
C ALA A 37 0.36 13.97 8.22
N LYS A 38 1.30 14.87 8.58
CA LYS A 38 1.10 15.83 9.68
C LYS A 38 -0.13 16.72 9.46
N GLN A 39 -0.27 17.27 8.26
CA GLN A 39 -1.42 18.10 7.90
C GLN A 39 -2.74 17.33 8.02
N ILE A 40 -2.78 16.07 7.58
CA ILE A 40 -3.96 15.21 7.74
C ILE A 40 -4.25 14.97 9.22
N MET A 41 -3.25 14.57 10.01
CA MET A 41 -3.42 14.31 11.45
C MET A 41 -3.92 15.55 12.20
N ASP A 42 -3.39 16.73 11.89
CA ASP A 42 -3.83 17.97 12.52
C ASP A 42 -5.24 18.37 12.09
N ALA A 43 -5.60 18.18 10.83
CA ALA A 43 -6.96 18.40 10.33
C ALA A 43 -7.97 17.47 11.03
N LEU A 44 -7.65 16.18 11.15
CA LEU A 44 -8.48 15.19 11.84
C LEU A 44 -8.68 15.53 13.33
N LYS A 45 -7.61 15.91 14.03
CA LYS A 45 -7.70 16.39 15.43
C LYS A 45 -8.60 17.61 15.57
N GLN A 46 -8.57 18.52 14.59
CA GLN A 46 -9.41 19.72 14.55
C GLN A 46 -10.82 19.48 13.98
N LYS A 47 -11.17 18.23 13.64
CA LYS A 47 -12.43 17.87 12.96
C LYS A 47 -12.67 18.68 11.67
N ARG A 48 -11.59 18.96 10.94
CA ARG A 48 -11.60 19.63 9.64
C ARG A 48 -11.29 18.63 8.54
N THR A 49 -11.85 18.85 7.37
CA THR A 49 -11.57 18.03 6.18
C THR A 49 -10.13 18.23 5.72
N PRO A 50 -9.33 17.15 5.59
CA PRO A 50 -8.06 17.24 4.87
C PRO A 50 -8.35 17.54 3.39
N PHE A 51 -7.87 18.67 2.88
CA PHE A 51 -7.98 19.03 1.45
C PHE A 51 -9.43 19.06 0.91
N LYS A 52 -9.61 18.97 -0.42
CA LYS A 52 -10.91 18.91 -1.09
C LYS A 52 -11.48 17.49 -1.04
N SER A 53 -11.84 17.02 0.14
CA SER A 53 -12.47 15.70 0.37
C SER A 53 -13.42 15.74 1.56
N ASP A 54 -14.16 14.67 1.81
CA ASP A 54 -15.07 14.60 2.95
C ASP A 54 -14.32 14.13 4.20
N LEU A 55 -14.70 14.66 5.38
CA LEU A 55 -14.07 14.25 6.65
C LEU A 55 -14.27 12.75 6.90
N ALA A 56 -15.42 12.22 6.47
CA ALA A 56 -15.76 10.81 6.58
C ALA A 56 -14.90 9.89 5.70
N ASP A 57 -14.20 10.43 4.70
CA ASP A 57 -13.25 9.65 3.90
C ASP A 57 -11.96 9.34 4.67
N TRP A 58 -11.67 10.09 5.74
CA TRP A 58 -10.43 9.98 6.48
C TRP A 58 -10.64 9.40 7.87
N GLU A 59 -9.75 8.47 8.23
CA GLU A 59 -9.77 7.82 9.53
C GLU A 59 -8.34 7.67 10.04
N GLN A 60 -8.14 7.83 11.35
CA GLN A 60 -6.89 7.44 12.01
C GLN A 60 -7.18 6.23 12.90
N ARG A 61 -6.44 5.14 12.69
CA ARG A 61 -6.58 3.90 13.46
C ARG A 61 -5.20 3.28 13.68
N ASP A 62 -4.89 2.93 14.93
CA ASP A 62 -3.61 2.32 15.33
C ASP A 62 -2.37 3.12 14.86
N GLY A 63 -2.46 4.45 14.86
CA GLY A 63 -1.39 5.34 14.38
C GLY A 63 -1.31 5.48 12.86
N LEU A 64 -1.95 4.60 12.09
CA LEU A 64 -2.06 4.69 10.63
C LEU A 64 -3.13 5.69 10.20
N ILE A 65 -2.92 6.30 9.03
CA ILE A 65 -3.88 7.17 8.36
C ILE A 65 -4.56 6.38 7.25
N PHE A 66 -5.88 6.46 7.18
CA PHE A 66 -6.69 5.85 6.14
C PHE A 66 -7.41 6.92 5.31
N TYR A 67 -7.47 6.69 4.00
CA TYR A 67 -8.33 7.41 3.07
C TYR A 67 -9.19 6.40 2.31
N GLN A 68 -10.52 6.50 2.41
CA GLN A 68 -11.47 5.58 1.79
C GLN A 68 -11.14 4.11 2.06
N ARG A 69 -10.81 3.80 3.33
CA ARG A 69 -10.41 2.48 3.84
C ARG A 69 -9.06 1.95 3.33
N ARG A 70 -8.24 2.79 2.70
CA ARG A 70 -6.90 2.44 2.23
C ARG A 70 -5.86 3.15 3.07
N ILE A 71 -4.76 2.48 3.38
CA ILE A 71 -3.67 3.03 4.20
C ILE A 71 -2.91 4.07 3.37
N TYR A 72 -2.76 5.28 3.91
CA TYR A 72 -1.92 6.30 3.32
C TYR A 72 -0.45 5.92 3.45
N VAL A 73 0.30 6.05 2.35
CA VAL A 73 1.72 5.69 2.29
C VAL A 73 2.59 6.93 2.04
N PRO A 74 3.58 7.22 2.90
CA PRO A 74 4.60 8.24 2.66
C PRO A 74 5.48 7.96 1.43
N VAL A 75 5.96 9.02 0.77
CA VAL A 75 6.74 8.96 -0.49
C VAL A 75 7.91 7.95 -0.48
N PRO A 76 8.73 7.85 0.59
CA PRO A 76 9.89 6.95 0.60
C PRO A 76 9.53 5.47 0.38
N LEU A 77 8.31 5.06 0.73
CA LEU A 77 7.88 3.67 0.71
C LEU A 77 7.19 3.27 -0.60
N TRP A 78 6.83 4.22 -1.48
CA TRP A 78 6.07 3.92 -2.70
C TRP A 78 6.76 2.90 -3.59
N LYS A 79 8.09 3.03 -3.76
CA LYS A 79 8.89 2.12 -4.59
C LYS A 79 8.93 0.71 -4.00
N GLU A 80 9.18 0.61 -2.70
CA GLU A 80 9.26 -0.67 -2.00
C GLU A 80 7.94 -1.45 -2.09
N ILE A 81 6.80 -0.76 -1.93
CA ILE A 81 5.48 -1.39 -2.09
C ILE A 81 5.29 -1.93 -3.51
N VAL A 82 5.65 -1.15 -4.54
CA VAL A 82 5.51 -1.59 -5.93
C VAL A 82 6.41 -2.80 -6.23
N GLU A 83 7.65 -2.80 -5.73
CA GLU A 83 8.60 -3.90 -5.90
C GLU A 83 8.17 -5.17 -5.16
N LEU A 84 7.69 -5.05 -3.92
CA LEU A 84 7.21 -6.17 -3.11
C LEU A 84 6.11 -6.93 -3.86
N TYR A 85 5.09 -6.23 -4.35
CA TYR A 85 3.98 -6.86 -5.05
C TYR A 85 4.36 -7.31 -6.48
N HIS A 86 5.35 -6.71 -7.12
CA HIS A 86 5.91 -7.19 -8.40
C HIS A 86 6.64 -8.52 -8.24
N ASN A 87 7.45 -8.64 -7.19
CA ASN A 87 8.31 -9.79 -6.95
C ASN A 87 7.61 -10.92 -6.20
N THR A 88 6.38 -10.71 -5.71
CA THR A 88 5.63 -11.77 -5.03
C THR A 88 5.16 -12.82 -6.04
N PRO A 89 5.57 -14.10 -5.91
CA PRO A 89 5.20 -15.17 -6.84
C PRO A 89 3.76 -15.64 -6.57
N ILE A 90 2.77 -14.82 -6.89
CA ILE A 90 1.36 -15.23 -6.85
C ILE A 90 1.03 -15.96 -8.16
N THR A 91 1.44 -17.24 -8.24
CA THR A 91 1.03 -18.22 -9.26
C THR A 91 0.92 -17.63 -10.68
N GLY A 92 2.07 -17.46 -11.35
CA GLY A 92 2.19 -16.85 -12.67
C GLY A 92 2.30 -15.33 -12.58
N HIS A 93 3.44 -14.78 -13.02
CA HIS A 93 3.75 -13.33 -12.99
C HIS A 93 2.49 -12.49 -13.25
N PRO A 94 1.90 -11.86 -12.22
CA PRO A 94 0.72 -11.06 -12.40
C PRO A 94 1.09 -9.88 -13.29
N GLY A 95 0.49 -9.78 -14.48
CA GLY A 95 0.66 -8.59 -15.32
C GLY A 95 0.36 -7.31 -14.52
N VAL A 96 0.95 -6.19 -14.94
CA VAL A 96 0.88 -4.86 -14.31
C VAL A 96 -0.53 -4.48 -13.81
N SER A 97 -1.59 -4.89 -14.51
CA SER A 97 -2.98 -4.63 -14.13
C SER A 97 -3.40 -5.30 -12.80
N LYS A 98 -2.93 -6.53 -12.54
CA LYS A 98 -3.27 -7.28 -11.31
C LYS A 98 -2.48 -6.75 -10.11
N LEU A 99 -1.23 -6.34 -10.34
CA LEU A 99 -0.41 -5.59 -9.37
C LEU A 99 -1.09 -4.28 -8.95
N MET A 100 -1.50 -3.47 -9.92
CA MET A 100 -2.19 -2.20 -9.69
C MET A 100 -3.46 -2.40 -8.85
N LEU A 101 -4.27 -3.43 -9.16
CA LEU A 101 -5.51 -3.71 -8.44
C LEU A 101 -5.25 -4.07 -6.97
N LEU A 102 -4.22 -4.87 -6.69
CA LEU A 102 -3.89 -5.30 -5.33
C LEU A 102 -3.38 -4.13 -4.48
N ILE A 103 -2.44 -3.34 -5.00
CA ILE A 103 -1.91 -2.20 -4.25
C ILE A 103 -3.01 -1.16 -4.02
N GLN A 104 -3.81 -0.84 -5.04
CA GLN A 104 -4.90 0.12 -4.90
C GLN A 104 -5.99 -0.33 -3.93
N ARG A 105 -6.15 -1.64 -3.69
CA ARG A 105 -7.16 -2.11 -2.73
C ARG A 105 -6.77 -1.78 -1.29
N GLU A 106 -5.47 -1.83 -0.97
CA GLU A 106 -4.97 -1.72 0.40
C GLU A 106 -4.35 -0.35 0.70
N TYR A 107 -3.76 0.30 -0.31
CA TYR A 107 -2.96 1.51 -0.14
C TYR A 107 -3.45 2.70 -0.97
N PHE A 108 -3.08 3.88 -0.51
CA PHE A 108 -3.35 5.14 -1.15
C PHE A 108 -2.17 6.10 -1.02
N TRP A 109 -1.90 6.83 -2.10
CA TRP A 109 -1.13 8.06 -2.07
C TRP A 109 -1.53 8.97 -3.24
N PRO A 110 -1.37 10.30 -3.10
CA PRO A 110 -1.62 11.23 -4.21
C PRO A 110 -0.81 10.87 -5.46
N GLY A 111 -1.48 10.73 -6.60
CA GLY A 111 -0.81 10.42 -7.87
C GLY A 111 -0.42 8.95 -8.07
N MET A 112 -0.90 8.03 -7.21
CA MET A 112 -0.62 6.59 -7.26
C MET A 112 -0.70 5.96 -8.65
N THR A 113 -1.80 6.16 -9.38
CA THR A 113 -1.96 5.61 -10.73
C THR A 113 -0.86 6.07 -11.69
N ARG A 114 -0.42 7.32 -11.59
CA ARG A 114 0.66 7.88 -12.42
C ARG A 114 2.01 7.29 -12.04
N PHE A 115 2.27 7.18 -10.74
CA PHE A 115 3.51 6.60 -10.21
C PHE A 115 3.66 5.14 -10.62
N ILE A 116 2.64 4.32 -10.36
CA ILE A 116 2.68 2.89 -10.64
C ILE A 116 2.84 2.65 -12.14
N LYS A 117 2.11 3.36 -13.01
CA LYS A 117 2.28 3.25 -14.48
C LYS A 117 3.70 3.55 -14.94
N LYS A 118 4.32 4.60 -14.40
CA LYS A 118 5.70 4.97 -14.75
C LYS A 118 6.68 3.87 -14.30
N PHE A 119 6.51 3.39 -13.07
CA PHE A 119 7.43 2.42 -12.47
C PHE A 119 7.27 1.02 -13.07
N SER A 120 6.05 0.61 -13.40
CA SER A 120 5.77 -0.68 -14.02
C SER A 120 6.38 -0.80 -15.42
N THR A 121 6.35 0.27 -16.22
CA THR A 121 6.96 0.26 -17.56
C THR A 121 8.47 0.05 -17.49
N SER A 122 9.14 0.64 -16.48
CA SER A 122 10.57 0.46 -16.26
C SER A 122 10.94 -0.95 -15.79
N LEU A 123 10.09 -1.63 -15.02
CA LEU A 123 10.35 -2.99 -14.53
C LEU A 123 10.17 -4.07 -15.61
N THR A 124 9.34 -3.83 -16.63
CA THR A 124 9.16 -4.74 -17.79
C THR A 124 10.34 -4.73 -18.77
N THR A 125 11.24 -3.75 -18.71
CA THR A 125 12.36 -3.63 -19.67
C THR A 125 13.58 -4.49 -19.30
N ASP A 126 13.73 -4.92 -18.04
CA ASP A 126 14.89 -5.70 -17.55
C ASP A 126 14.69 -7.24 -17.58
N GLN A 127 13.82 -7.76 -18.46
CA GLN A 127 13.51 -9.20 -18.57
C GLN A 127 13.62 -9.75 -20.00
N ILE A 128 14.50 -9.19 -20.85
CA ILE A 128 14.84 -9.77 -22.16
C ILE A 128 16.32 -10.17 -22.19
#